data_AF-A0A7Y2DJG3-F1
#
_entry.id   AF-A0A7Y2DJG3-F1
#
_cell.length_a   1.000
_cell.length_b   1.000
_cell.length_c   1.000
_cell.angle_alpha   90.00
_cell.angle_beta   90.00
_cell.angle_gamma   90.00
#
_symmetry.space_group_name_H-M   'P 1'
#
loop_
_entity.id
_entity.type
_entity.pdbx_description
1 polymer ?
#
loop_
_entity_poly.entity_id
_entity_poly.type
_entity_poly.pdbx_seq_one_letter_code
_entity_poly.pdbx_strand_id
1 'polypeptide(L)'
;MRFFPLCTAFAICLVAAACTPADRATSMPADSPDDCRAHRRLITATDDGTPDSGVVLVLDAVARAQETDDRCGPPDDNIRICRALFVVATLDPALHLDDPSLRQQTGNALNWAIGDARSASPPDLVGVLDTLEQTTKVLATAADEQSVVNAVAQRADRDVTEVLDDHWLTNCR
;
A
#
# COMPACT_ATOMS: atom_id res chain seq x y z
N MET A 1 -30.57 14.91 -24.76
CA MET A 1 -30.55 15.80 -23.59
C MET A 1 -31.88 15.72 -22.85
N ARG A 2 -31.90 15.02 -21.71
CA ARG A 2 -32.98 15.09 -20.71
C ARG A 2 -32.36 14.92 -19.33
N PHE A 3 -32.42 15.98 -18.54
CA PHE A 3 -32.23 16.03 -17.09
C PHE A 3 -33.49 15.53 -16.39
N PHE A 4 -33.35 14.82 -15.27
CA PHE A 4 -34.24 14.81 -14.07
C PHE A 4 -33.51 14.02 -12.93
N PRO A 5 -33.86 14.22 -11.64
CA PRO A 5 -32.92 14.58 -10.58
C PRO A 5 -33.04 13.68 -9.33
N LEU A 6 -32.17 13.94 -8.36
CA LEU A 6 -32.36 13.85 -6.89
C LEU A 6 -33.24 12.73 -6.31
N CYS A 7 -32.60 11.82 -5.58
CA CYS A 7 -33.15 11.21 -4.37
C CYS A 7 -32.18 11.46 -3.19
N THR A 8 -32.42 12.55 -2.47
CA THR A 8 -32.04 12.75 -1.07
C THR A 8 -33.16 12.17 -0.20
N ALA A 9 -32.81 11.40 0.84
CA ALA A 9 -33.24 11.61 2.25
C ALA A 9 -33.14 10.35 3.14
N PHE A 10 -32.97 10.64 4.44
CA PHE A 10 -33.11 9.82 5.66
C PHE A 10 -31.91 8.96 6.08
N ALA A 11 -31.41 8.98 7.33
CA ALA A 11 -31.99 9.49 8.58
C ALA A 11 -30.90 10.00 9.56
N ILE A 12 -31.25 11.09 10.23
CA ILE A 12 -30.60 11.66 11.42
C ILE A 12 -31.17 10.93 12.64
N CYS A 13 -30.32 10.47 13.56
CA CYS A 13 -30.74 10.09 14.90
C CYS A 13 -29.94 10.90 15.93
N LEU A 14 -30.53 12.02 16.35
CA LEU A 14 -30.15 12.80 17.53
C LEU A 14 -30.63 12.07 18.78
N VAL A 15 -29.71 11.76 19.70
CA VAL A 15 -30.06 11.61 21.12
C VAL A 15 -29.02 12.39 21.93
N ALA A 16 -29.46 13.52 22.47
CA ALA A 16 -28.75 14.28 23.49
C ALA A 16 -29.21 13.81 24.87
N ALA A 17 -28.27 13.48 25.76
CA ALA A 17 -28.52 13.34 27.19
C ALA A 17 -27.34 13.95 27.98
N ALA A 18 -27.60 15.15 28.50
CA ALA A 18 -27.17 15.79 29.75
C ALA A 18 -25.71 15.70 30.27
N CYS A 19 -25.22 16.89 30.64
CA CYS A 19 -23.94 17.25 31.25
C CYS A 19 -23.62 16.64 32.62
N THR A 20 -22.33 16.44 32.90
CA THR A 20 -21.60 16.96 34.09
C THR A 20 -20.12 17.19 33.75
N PRO A 21 -19.47 18.25 34.27
CA PRO A 21 -18.02 18.41 34.19
C PRO A 21 -17.38 17.86 35.48
N ALA A 22 -16.43 16.94 35.35
CA ALA A 22 -15.53 16.58 36.43
C ALA A 22 -14.17 16.17 35.84
N ASP A 23 -13.14 16.93 36.22
CA ASP A 23 -11.72 16.60 36.09
C ASP A 23 -11.42 15.16 36.49
N ARG A 24 -10.64 14.43 35.68
CA ARG A 24 -9.23 14.03 35.97
C ARG A 24 -8.77 12.88 35.07
N ALA A 25 -7.50 13.00 34.67
CA ALA A 25 -6.59 11.95 34.22
C ALA A 25 -6.87 11.32 32.85
N THR A 26 -6.18 11.88 31.87
CA THR A 26 -5.48 11.18 30.79
C THR A 26 -5.36 9.67 30.99
N SER A 27 -6.27 8.94 30.34
CA SER A 27 -6.02 7.58 29.88
C SER A 27 -6.31 7.64 28.39
N MET A 28 -5.28 7.61 27.55
CA MET A 28 -5.50 7.34 26.13
C MET A 28 -6.29 6.03 26.06
N PRO A 29 -7.47 5.99 25.42
CA PRO A 29 -8.14 4.72 25.22
C PRO A 29 -7.18 3.86 24.40
N ALA A 30 -6.89 2.66 24.89
CA ALA A 30 -6.35 1.62 24.03
C ALA A 30 -7.31 1.50 22.85
N ASP A 31 -6.81 1.76 21.64
CA ASP A 31 -7.61 1.72 20.42
C ASP A 31 -8.45 0.45 20.39
N SER A 32 -9.77 0.60 20.29
CA SER A 32 -10.64 -0.56 20.34
C SER A 32 -10.42 -1.42 19.08
N PRO A 33 -10.56 -2.75 19.15
CA PRO A 33 -10.49 -3.62 17.96
C PRO A 33 -11.46 -3.21 16.85
N ASP A 34 -12.56 -2.54 17.20
CA ASP A 34 -13.55 -2.02 16.26
C ASP A 34 -13.05 -0.75 15.53
N ASP A 35 -12.26 0.10 16.18
CA ASP A 35 -11.62 1.28 15.55
C ASP A 35 -10.56 0.85 14.54
N CYS A 36 -9.76 -0.18 14.86
CA CYS A 36 -8.78 -0.73 13.93
C CYS A 36 -9.42 -1.42 12.72
N ARG A 37 -10.57 -2.09 12.89
CA ARG A 37 -11.32 -2.68 11.77
C ARG A 37 -11.95 -1.61 10.88
N ALA A 38 -12.41 -0.50 11.45
CA ALA A 38 -12.91 0.65 10.70
C ALA A 38 -11.78 1.37 9.94
N HIS A 39 -10.60 1.51 10.54
CA HIS A 39 -9.42 2.11 9.90
C HIS A 39 -8.83 1.23 8.79
N ARG A 40 -8.84 -0.11 8.93
CA ARG A 40 -8.39 -1.04 7.88
C ARG A 40 -9.29 -1.05 6.64
N ARG A 41 -10.48 -0.42 6.67
CA ARG A 41 -11.31 -0.20 5.48
C ARG A 41 -10.81 1.04 4.74
N LEU A 42 -9.88 0.85 3.81
CA LEU A 42 -9.35 1.84 2.87
C LEU A 42 -9.23 1.08 1.53
N ILE A 43 -9.62 1.53 0.34
CA ILE A 43 -9.63 2.86 -0.29
C ILE A 43 -10.64 2.81 -1.46
N THR A 44 -11.67 3.66 -1.48
CA THR A 44 -12.38 3.98 -2.72
C THR A 44 -11.64 5.12 -3.40
N ALA A 45 -11.10 4.87 -4.59
CA ALA A 45 -10.48 5.89 -5.42
C ALA A 45 -11.45 7.05 -5.65
N THR A 46 -11.09 8.25 -5.23
CA THR A 46 -11.69 9.48 -5.74
C THR A 46 -11.11 9.72 -7.12
N ASP A 47 -11.94 9.47 -8.13
CA ASP A 47 -11.64 9.57 -9.56
C ASP A 47 -11.59 11.04 -9.99
N ASP A 48 -10.44 11.69 -9.75
CA ASP A 48 -10.16 13.05 -10.20
C ASP A 48 -9.11 13.04 -11.34
N GLY A 49 -9.38 12.30 -12.42
CA GLY A 49 -9.12 12.74 -13.79
C GLY A 49 -7.72 13.15 -14.28
N THR A 50 -6.61 12.86 -13.59
CA THR A 50 -5.25 13.02 -14.14
C THR A 50 -4.52 11.68 -14.26
N PRO A 51 -3.93 11.34 -15.43
CA PRO A 51 -3.22 10.07 -15.62
C PRO A 51 -1.94 9.93 -14.76
N ASP A 52 -1.42 11.01 -14.19
CA ASP A 52 -0.36 10.99 -13.16
C ASP A 52 -0.88 10.60 -11.75
N SER A 53 -2.20 10.46 -11.56
CA SER A 53 -2.80 10.17 -10.24
C SER A 53 -2.64 8.71 -9.80
N GLY A 54 -2.34 7.76 -10.69
CA GLY A 54 -2.30 6.33 -10.34
C GLY A 54 -1.19 5.97 -9.35
N VAL A 55 0.04 6.37 -9.66
CA VAL A 55 1.21 6.15 -8.79
C VAL A 55 1.05 6.90 -7.48
N VAL A 56 0.66 8.18 -7.54
CA VAL A 56 0.44 9.01 -6.34
C VAL A 56 -0.64 8.41 -5.44
N LEU A 57 -1.74 7.92 -6.01
CA LEU A 57 -2.81 7.26 -5.26
C LEU A 57 -2.32 5.99 -4.56
N VAL A 58 -1.44 5.22 -5.20
CA VAL A 58 -0.86 4.01 -4.60
C VAL A 58 0.18 4.36 -3.53
N LEU A 59 0.97 5.41 -3.72
CA LEU A 59 1.89 5.91 -2.69
C LEU A 59 1.14 6.40 -1.45
N ASP A 60 0.07 7.17 -1.63
CA ASP A 60 -0.81 7.59 -0.55
C ASP A 60 -1.47 6.39 0.14
N ALA A 61 -1.87 5.38 -0.63
CA ALA A 61 -2.42 4.13 -0.10
C ALA A 61 -1.40 3.41 0.79
N VAL A 62 -0.15 3.31 0.35
CA VAL A 62 0.95 2.69 1.10
C VAL A 62 1.23 3.46 2.38
N ALA A 63 1.30 4.80 2.32
CA ALA A 63 1.54 5.62 3.50
C ALA A 63 0.45 5.45 4.56
N ARG A 64 -0.83 5.39 4.15
CA ARG A 64 -1.95 5.12 5.07
C ARG A 64 -1.91 3.70 5.64
N ALA A 65 -1.51 2.73 4.82
CA ALA A 65 -1.36 1.35 5.27
C ALA A 65 -0.25 1.22 6.32
N GLN A 66 0.89 1.89 6.11
CA GLN A 66 1.98 1.98 7.10
C GLN A 66 1.49 2.56 8.43
N GLU A 67 0.84 3.71 8.40
CA GLU A 67 0.31 4.35 9.61
C GLU A 67 -0.69 3.45 10.33
N THR A 68 -1.55 2.76 9.58
CA THR A 68 -2.53 1.82 10.14
C THR A 68 -1.84 0.62 10.78
N ASP A 69 -0.81 0.06 10.14
CA ASP A 69 -0.07 -1.08 10.66
C ASP A 69 0.75 -0.71 11.91
N ASP A 70 1.35 0.49 11.94
CA ASP A 70 2.07 1.00 13.11
C ASP A 70 1.14 1.19 14.31
N ARG A 71 -0.11 1.62 14.07
CA ARG A 71 -1.11 1.86 15.12
C ARG A 71 -1.81 0.58 15.58
N CYS A 72 -2.20 -0.29 14.64
CA CYS A 72 -3.08 -1.43 14.88
C CYS A 72 -2.37 -2.78 14.79
N GLY A 73 -1.06 -2.80 14.52
CA GLY A 73 -0.31 -3.99 14.18
C GLY A 73 -0.54 -4.43 12.72
N PRO A 74 0.33 -5.30 12.19
CA PRO A 74 0.22 -5.78 10.82
C PRO A 74 -1.09 -6.58 10.61
N PRO A 75 -1.61 -6.62 9.37
CA PRO A 75 -2.75 -7.46 9.04
C PRO A 75 -2.35 -8.93 8.97
N ASP A 76 -3.29 -9.81 8.63
CA ASP A 76 -3.00 -11.23 8.43
C ASP A 76 -1.98 -11.45 7.31
N ASP A 77 -1.19 -12.53 7.40
CA ASP A 77 -0.06 -12.80 6.50
C ASP A 77 -0.44 -12.78 5.01
N ASN A 78 -1.59 -13.36 4.63
CA ASN A 78 -2.06 -13.30 3.24
C ASN A 78 -2.30 -11.86 2.75
N ILE A 79 -2.84 -10.98 3.61
CA ILE A 79 -3.07 -9.57 3.24
C ILE A 79 -1.74 -8.87 3.03
N ARG A 80 -0.74 -9.13 3.90
CA ARG A 80 0.61 -8.55 3.80
C ARG A 80 1.26 -8.93 2.47
N ILE A 81 1.19 -10.22 2.12
CA ILE A 81 1.73 -10.75 0.85
C ILE A 81 1.00 -10.13 -0.34
N CYS A 82 -0.33 -10.22 -0.40
CA CYS A 82 -1.10 -9.72 -1.53
C CYS A 82 -0.98 -8.20 -1.71
N ARG A 83 -0.91 -7.44 -0.62
CA ARG A 83 -0.62 -6.01 -0.66
C ARG A 83 0.74 -5.74 -1.31
N ALA A 84 1.78 -6.49 -0.94
CA ALA A 84 3.09 -6.32 -1.54
C ALA A 84 3.11 -6.66 -3.03
N LEU A 85 2.46 -7.76 -3.44
CA LEU A 85 2.36 -8.12 -4.85
C LEU A 85 1.63 -7.05 -5.67
N PHE A 86 0.55 -6.48 -5.13
CA PHE A 86 -0.14 -5.34 -5.75
C PHE A 86 0.77 -4.12 -5.90
N VAL A 87 1.51 -3.77 -4.84
CA VAL A 87 2.45 -2.64 -4.88
C VAL A 87 3.57 -2.89 -5.90
N VAL A 88 4.14 -4.10 -5.95
CA VAL A 88 5.16 -4.52 -6.92
C VAL A 88 4.66 -4.45 -8.36
N ALA A 89 3.40 -4.85 -8.61
CA ALA A 89 2.81 -4.78 -9.94
C ALA A 89 2.50 -3.33 -10.39
N THR A 90 2.36 -2.40 -9.45
CA THR A 90 1.90 -1.03 -9.74
C THR A 90 3.02 0.01 -9.69
N LEU A 91 4.00 -0.18 -8.81
CA LEU A 91 5.09 0.76 -8.59
C LEU A 91 6.40 0.24 -9.20
N ASP A 92 7.08 1.10 -9.94
CA ASP A 92 8.42 0.84 -10.49
C ASP A 92 9.27 2.12 -10.46
N PRO A 93 10.38 2.17 -9.68
CA PRO A 93 11.24 3.36 -9.63
C PRO A 93 11.89 3.66 -10.99
N ALA A 94 12.03 2.68 -11.88
CA ALA A 94 12.57 2.88 -13.22
C ALA A 94 11.69 3.77 -14.11
N LEU A 95 10.41 3.97 -13.76
CA LEU A 95 9.51 4.90 -14.46
C LEU A 95 9.72 6.37 -14.06
N HIS A 96 10.55 6.63 -13.05
CA HIS A 96 10.73 7.96 -12.45
C HIS A 96 12.19 8.42 -12.50
N LEU A 97 12.98 7.98 -13.48
CA LEU A 97 14.41 8.33 -13.58
C LEU A 97 14.66 9.85 -13.64
N ASP A 98 13.72 10.61 -14.22
CA ASP A 98 13.78 12.07 -14.34
C ASP A 98 13.32 12.83 -13.08
N ASP A 99 12.68 12.14 -12.12
CA ASP A 99 12.24 12.70 -10.84
C ASP A 99 12.87 11.92 -9.67
N PRO A 100 14.03 12.37 -9.16
CA PRO A 100 14.73 11.69 -8.07
C PRO A 100 13.90 11.58 -6.78
N SER A 101 13.01 12.53 -6.51
CA SER A 101 12.16 12.53 -5.33
C SER A 101 11.11 11.44 -5.43
N LEU A 102 10.38 11.40 -6.55
CA LEU A 102 9.36 10.40 -6.78
C LEU A 102 9.96 9.00 -6.92
N ARG A 103 11.13 8.88 -7.55
CA ARG A 103 11.90 7.63 -7.62
C ARG A 103 12.25 7.09 -6.24
N GLN A 104 12.73 7.95 -5.34
CA GLN A 104 13.07 7.56 -3.98
C GLN A 104 11.82 7.17 -3.18
N GLN A 105 10.72 7.93 -3.31
CA GLN A 105 9.45 7.60 -2.65
C GLN A 105 8.89 6.25 -3.11
N THR A 106 8.92 6.00 -4.42
CA THR A 106 8.52 4.72 -5.03
C THR A 106 9.38 3.57 -4.53
N GLY A 107 10.69 3.76 -4.48
CA GLY A 107 11.62 2.77 -3.93
C GLY A 107 11.37 2.47 -2.45
N ASN A 108 11.09 3.49 -1.63
CA ASN A 108 10.78 3.31 -0.21
C ASN A 108 9.47 2.55 0.00
N ALA A 109 8.42 2.90 -0.75
CA ALA A 109 7.13 2.23 -0.71
C ALA A 109 7.25 0.74 -1.07
N LEU A 110 7.98 0.42 -2.14
CA LEU A 110 8.28 -0.95 -2.53
C LEU A 110 9.07 -1.71 -1.47
N ASN A 111 10.17 -1.13 -0.97
CA ASN A 111 11.01 -1.78 0.04
C ASN A 111 10.24 -2.08 1.32
N TRP A 112 9.37 -1.16 1.76
CA TRP A 112 8.48 -1.43 2.90
C TRP A 112 7.54 -2.60 2.60
N ALA A 113 6.83 -2.57 1.48
CA ALA A 113 5.84 -3.59 1.16
C ALA A 113 6.49 -4.98 0.98
N ILE A 114 7.63 -5.04 0.28
CA ILE A 114 8.43 -6.26 0.10
C ILE A 114 8.93 -6.78 1.45
N GLY A 115 9.48 -5.90 2.30
CA GLY A 115 9.97 -6.28 3.62
C GLY A 115 8.88 -6.85 4.53
N ASP A 116 7.69 -6.23 4.50
CA ASP A 116 6.52 -6.69 5.23
C ASP A 116 6.09 -8.09 4.77
N ALA A 117 5.86 -8.27 3.46
CA ALA A 117 5.48 -9.56 2.88
C ALA A 117 6.52 -10.66 3.12
N ARG A 118 7.83 -10.34 3.03
CA ARG A 118 8.88 -11.34 3.21
C ARG A 118 8.80 -12.03 4.57
N SER A 119 8.46 -11.29 5.63
CA SER A 119 8.32 -11.85 6.98
C SER A 119 7.09 -12.76 7.16
N ALA A 120 6.14 -12.72 6.22
CA ALA A 120 4.92 -13.51 6.18
C ALA A 120 4.96 -14.65 5.14
N SER A 121 5.97 -14.65 4.26
CA SER A 121 5.97 -15.44 3.03
C SER A 121 6.50 -16.86 3.18
N PRO A 122 6.01 -17.81 2.37
CA PRO A 122 6.64 -19.12 2.23
C PRO A 122 8.04 -19.01 1.57
N PRO A 123 8.93 -20.01 1.74
CA PRO A 123 10.34 -19.90 1.34
C PRO A 123 10.59 -19.64 -0.16
N ASP A 124 9.74 -20.18 -1.03
CA ASP A 124 9.77 -19.97 -2.48
C ASP A 124 9.52 -18.50 -2.85
N LEU A 125 8.53 -17.87 -2.20
CA LEU A 125 8.22 -16.47 -2.42
C LEU A 125 9.28 -15.54 -1.79
N VAL A 126 9.89 -15.93 -0.65
CA VAL A 126 10.96 -15.15 0.00
C VAL A 126 12.14 -14.92 -0.94
N GLY A 127 12.59 -15.96 -1.67
CA GLY A 127 13.72 -15.83 -2.59
C GLY A 127 13.46 -14.80 -3.71
N VAL A 128 12.22 -14.75 -4.21
CA VAL A 128 11.82 -13.78 -5.25
C VAL A 128 11.67 -12.38 -4.67
N LEU A 129 11.09 -12.24 -3.48
CA LEU A 129 11.00 -10.96 -2.76
C LEU A 129 12.39 -10.39 -2.43
N ASP A 130 13.38 -11.23 -2.13
CA ASP A 130 14.77 -10.79 -1.92
C ASP A 130 15.38 -10.19 -3.19
N THR A 131 15.15 -10.81 -4.35
CA THR A 131 15.56 -10.27 -5.65
C THR A 131 14.87 -8.94 -5.94
N LEU A 132 13.57 -8.83 -5.64
CA LEU A 132 12.83 -7.58 -5.80
C LEU A 132 13.33 -6.48 -4.87
N GLU A 133 13.69 -6.80 -3.62
CA GLU A 133 14.24 -5.83 -2.67
C GLU A 133 15.60 -5.31 -3.16
N GLN A 134 16.48 -6.20 -3.62
CA GLN A 134 17.80 -5.86 -4.13
C GLN A 134 17.71 -4.97 -5.36
N THR A 135 16.89 -5.36 -6.35
CA THR A 135 16.69 -4.57 -7.57
C THR A 135 16.04 -3.22 -7.28
N THR A 136 15.04 -3.18 -6.38
CA THR A 136 14.41 -1.92 -5.94
C THR A 136 15.42 -0.96 -5.30
N LYS A 137 16.33 -1.44 -4.45
CA LYS A 137 17.38 -0.59 -3.83
C LYS A 137 18.30 0.03 -4.87
N VAL A 138 18.68 -0.74 -5.90
CA VAL A 138 19.46 -0.23 -7.03
C VAL A 138 18.65 0.83 -7.77
N LEU A 139 17.42 0.52 -8.21
CA LEU A 139 16.60 1.44 -9.01
C LEU A 139 16.27 2.75 -8.27
N ALA A 140 16.07 2.69 -6.95
CA ALA A 140 15.78 3.87 -6.13
C ALA A 140 16.96 4.85 -6.06
N THR A 141 18.20 4.35 -6.18
CA THR A 141 19.42 5.12 -5.90
C THR A 141 20.39 5.22 -7.07
N ALA A 142 20.15 4.48 -8.17
CA ALA A 142 21.08 4.38 -9.28
C ALA A 142 21.37 5.74 -9.93
N ALA A 143 22.66 5.95 -10.18
CA ALA A 143 23.19 7.10 -10.91
C ALA A 143 23.76 6.70 -12.28
N ASP A 144 23.98 5.40 -12.52
CA ASP A 144 24.49 4.88 -13.79
C ASP A 144 23.44 4.01 -14.52
N GLU A 145 23.41 4.17 -15.84
CA GLU A 145 22.44 3.53 -16.73
C GLU A 145 22.57 2.00 -16.77
N GLN A 146 23.80 1.48 -16.67
CA GLN A 146 24.03 0.03 -16.71
C GLN A 146 23.44 -0.68 -15.48
N SER A 147 23.58 -0.09 -14.29
CA SER A 147 22.97 -0.64 -13.07
C SER A 147 21.45 -0.60 -13.13
N VAL A 148 20.86 0.45 -13.71
CA VAL A 148 19.41 0.52 -13.95
C VAL A 148 18.97 -0.63 -14.87
N VAL A 149 19.60 -0.79 -16.03
CA VAL A 149 19.26 -1.85 -16.99
C VAL A 149 19.38 -3.23 -16.36
N ASN A 150 20.46 -3.49 -15.62
CA ASN A 150 20.66 -4.77 -14.94
C ASN A 150 19.58 -5.05 -13.89
N ALA A 151 19.20 -4.05 -13.10
CA ALA A 151 18.18 -4.20 -12.08
C ALA A 151 16.78 -4.40 -12.67
N VAL A 152 16.44 -3.70 -13.75
CA VAL A 152 15.19 -3.95 -14.50
C VAL A 152 15.18 -5.36 -15.07
N ALA A 153 16.28 -5.81 -15.68
CA ALA A 153 16.37 -7.14 -16.26
C ALA A 153 16.20 -8.25 -15.20
N GLN A 154 16.82 -8.09 -14.03
CA GLN A 154 16.65 -9.04 -12.92
C GLN A 154 15.22 -9.05 -12.36
N ARG A 155 14.57 -7.89 -12.26
CA ARG A 155 13.17 -7.80 -11.81
C ARG A 155 12.21 -8.46 -12.81
N ALA A 156 12.50 -8.33 -14.10
CA ALA A 156 11.72 -8.92 -15.18
C ALA A 156 12.12 -10.37 -15.51
N ASP A 157 13.01 -10.98 -14.71
CA ASP A 157 13.39 -12.37 -14.90
C ASP A 157 12.17 -13.28 -14.83
N ARG A 158 12.17 -14.33 -15.65
CA ARG A 158 11.03 -15.25 -15.75
C ARG A 158 10.79 -15.96 -14.43
N ASP A 159 11.84 -16.39 -13.75
CA ASP A 159 11.71 -17.12 -12.48
C ASP A 159 11.19 -16.20 -11.35
N VAL A 160 11.40 -14.89 -11.48
CA VAL A 160 10.81 -13.88 -10.59
C VAL A 160 9.33 -13.70 -10.93
N THR A 161 9.02 -13.40 -12.18
CA THR A 161 7.65 -13.05 -12.60
C THR A 161 6.68 -14.22 -12.51
N GLU A 162 7.08 -15.44 -12.87
CA GLU A 162 6.21 -16.63 -12.77
C GLU A 162 5.79 -16.93 -11.33
N VAL A 163 6.72 -16.84 -10.38
CA VAL A 163 6.40 -17.10 -8.96
C VAL A 163 5.45 -16.05 -8.40
N LEU A 164 5.64 -14.77 -8.75
CA LEU A 164 4.74 -13.69 -8.30
C LEU A 164 3.34 -13.86 -8.89
N ASP A 165 3.25 -14.15 -10.19
CA ASP A 165 1.99 -14.33 -10.90
C ASP A 165 1.23 -15.57 -10.39
N ASP A 166 1.91 -16.70 -10.21
CA ASP A 166 1.32 -17.93 -9.69
C ASP A 166 0.77 -17.70 -8.27
N HIS A 167 1.54 -17.00 -7.42
CA HIS A 167 1.10 -16.69 -6.07
C HIS A 167 -0.10 -15.74 -6.08
N TRP A 168 -0.08 -14.70 -6.91
CA TRP A 168 -1.18 -13.76 -7.06
C TRP A 168 -2.47 -14.45 -7.49
N LEU A 169 -2.40 -15.26 -8.55
CA LEU A 169 -3.57 -15.96 -9.11
C LEU A 169 -4.17 -16.97 -8.13
N THR A 170 -3.33 -17.57 -7.28
CA THR A 170 -3.76 -18.61 -6.33
C THR A 170 -4.32 -18.02 -5.05
N ASN A 171 -3.74 -16.93 -4.53
CA ASN A 171 -3.99 -16.48 -3.16
C ASN A 171 -4.56 -15.06 -3.04
N CYS A 172 -4.46 -14.23 -4.08
CA CYS A 172 -4.74 -12.79 -3.98
C CYS A 172 -5.88 -12.28 -4.86
N ARG A 173 -6.33 -13.10 -5.82
CA ARG A 173 -7.47 -12.79 -6.70
C ARG A 173 -8.80 -13.17 -6.07
#